data_AF-A0A2D6MFA8-F1
#
_entry.id   AF-A0A2D6MFA8-F1
#
_cell.length_a   1.000
_cell.length_b   1.000
_cell.length_c   1.000
_cell.angle_alpha   90.00
_cell.angle_beta   90.00
_cell.angle_gamma   90.00
#
_symmetry.space_group_name_H-M   'P 1'
#
loop_
_entity.id
_entity.type
_entity.pdbx_description
1 polymer ?
#
loop_
_entity_poly.entity_id
_entity_poly.type
_entity_poly.pdbx_seq_one_letter_code
_entity_poly.pdbx_strand_id
1 'polypeptide(L)'
;MQLQQFLKNIPGDDLKDKIQSLSNFYSNPASLINSTQSSQSQIIAETLAILTFFKTLTTIITHFNAASAGFSFESFLAVLLDGKQVPTNSQTIADLTTADGTPISLKLYKEGQLEVGGSYTDLVSDIVNVEKMQYVSVTKKLSGESFDQSGTLDFYRFDFNLENIFNIISRSSLKSRNNILLPKPFLDSRGGSVEGLPDKKLAEPTPEALESAFMDALGQMIEANQEAISNEIDPEKFNLENYLQTIDYANNDELVNRKPTAKSADRNKLYVTPLINIVKQFLIDPDIGPTATKKTALFGATLRANEIVRQKFARTEREIERQKTMNQVYFWGEDDKERLEASRAFYENADPELKKKCLSISYGYVNTGHFNLTQKMVENIEALAQPTPGQIFPSGQSSVYIGSIEIGTDKIINMVEQAREMINKSIFEIFRDLQSLTQNVSGYFAGGLADNSKAETAIENAESIGEKTAEVAGAAEAPSSPKIGGRTAQKYSGMGGQRE
;
A
#
# COMPACT_ATOMS: atom_id res chain seq x y z
N MET A 1 9.31 1.17 -13.61
CA MET A 1 9.20 0.46 -14.90
C MET A 1 9.77 -0.96 -14.83
N GLN A 2 11.00 -1.17 -14.32
CA GLN A 2 11.58 -2.54 -14.23
C GLN A 2 10.85 -3.47 -13.25
N LEU A 3 10.51 -3.04 -12.02
CA LEU A 3 9.84 -3.90 -11.03
C LEU A 3 8.45 -4.38 -11.49
N GLN A 4 7.66 -3.51 -12.10
CA GLN A 4 6.31 -3.83 -12.60
C GLN A 4 6.34 -4.94 -13.66
N GLN A 5 7.35 -4.96 -14.53
CA GLN A 5 7.50 -6.01 -15.55
C GLN A 5 7.71 -7.40 -14.90
N PHE A 6 8.44 -7.46 -13.79
CA PHE A 6 8.59 -8.70 -13.04
C PHE A 6 7.29 -9.08 -12.31
N LEU A 7 6.71 -8.16 -11.54
CA LEU A 7 5.55 -8.50 -10.68
C LEU A 7 4.29 -8.87 -11.48
N LYS A 8 4.15 -8.43 -12.74
CA LYS A 8 3.07 -8.86 -13.65
C LYS A 8 3.05 -10.37 -13.90
N ASN A 9 4.19 -11.06 -13.78
CA ASN A 9 4.28 -12.50 -13.99
C ASN A 9 3.94 -13.31 -12.72
N ILE A 10 3.54 -12.67 -11.62
CA ILE A 10 3.05 -13.41 -10.45
C ILE A 10 1.64 -13.91 -10.75
N PRO A 11 1.39 -15.24 -10.71
CA PRO A 11 0.07 -15.80 -11.00
C PRO A 11 -1.02 -15.29 -10.06
N GLY A 12 -2.24 -15.20 -10.57
CA GLY A 12 -3.42 -14.76 -9.83
C GLY A 12 -3.98 -13.43 -10.33
N ASP A 13 -5.31 -13.34 -10.35
CA ASP A 13 -6.05 -12.20 -10.90
C ASP A 13 -6.24 -11.08 -9.87
N ASP A 14 -6.31 -11.44 -8.58
CA ASP A 14 -6.50 -10.50 -7.48
C ASP A 14 -5.43 -10.65 -6.39
N LEU A 15 -5.53 -9.83 -5.34
CA LEU A 15 -4.59 -9.90 -4.22
C LEU A 15 -4.57 -11.28 -3.56
N LYS A 16 -5.73 -11.88 -3.28
CA LYS A 16 -5.80 -13.19 -2.60
C LYS A 16 -5.11 -14.27 -3.44
N ASP A 17 -5.39 -14.33 -4.73
CA ASP A 17 -4.81 -15.32 -5.62
C ASP A 17 -3.30 -15.15 -5.73
N LYS A 18 -2.81 -13.90 -5.80
CA LYS A 18 -1.38 -13.59 -5.78
C LYS A 18 -0.72 -14.01 -4.46
N ILE A 19 -1.32 -13.69 -3.31
CA ILE A 19 -0.81 -14.13 -2.00
C ILE A 19 -0.76 -15.67 -1.93
N GLN A 20 -1.80 -16.35 -2.41
CA GLN A 20 -1.84 -17.81 -2.45
C GLN A 20 -0.78 -18.40 -3.37
N SER A 21 -0.56 -17.82 -4.56
CA SER A 21 0.51 -18.23 -5.48
C SER A 21 1.88 -18.08 -4.84
N LEU A 22 2.13 -16.96 -4.14
CA LEU A 22 3.39 -16.70 -3.44
C LEU A 22 3.62 -17.69 -2.29
N SER A 23 2.57 -17.98 -1.50
CA SER A 23 2.62 -18.93 -0.39
C SER A 23 2.82 -20.38 -0.86
N ASN A 24 2.18 -20.75 -1.97
CA ASN A 24 2.34 -22.06 -2.60
C ASN A 24 3.75 -22.24 -3.14
N PHE A 25 4.27 -21.25 -3.87
CA PHE A 25 5.65 -21.28 -4.35
C PHE A 25 6.61 -21.41 -3.18
N TYR A 26 6.40 -20.65 -2.11
CA TYR A 26 7.22 -20.70 -0.92
C TYR A 26 7.29 -22.10 -0.31
N SER A 27 6.14 -22.77 -0.18
CA SER A 27 6.03 -24.08 0.46
C SER A 27 6.51 -25.22 -0.43
N ASN A 28 6.38 -25.08 -1.75
CA ASN A 28 6.75 -26.10 -2.72
C ASN A 28 7.11 -25.47 -4.08
N PRO A 29 8.34 -24.94 -4.26
CA PRO A 29 8.76 -24.35 -5.54
C PRO A 29 8.68 -25.33 -6.72
N ALA A 30 8.83 -26.63 -6.46
CA ALA A 30 8.71 -27.68 -7.47
C ALA A 30 7.28 -27.84 -8.03
N SER A 31 6.27 -27.31 -7.34
CA SER A 31 4.88 -27.34 -7.82
C SER A 31 4.66 -26.53 -9.10
N LEU A 32 5.42 -25.44 -9.33
CA LEU A 32 5.37 -24.68 -10.59
C LEU A 32 5.83 -25.54 -11.78
N ILE A 33 6.84 -26.39 -11.59
CA ILE A 33 7.43 -27.26 -12.63
C ILE A 33 6.45 -28.37 -13.04
N ASN A 34 5.69 -28.89 -12.08
CA ASN A 34 4.77 -30.00 -12.32
C ASN A 34 3.43 -29.55 -12.92
N SER A 35 3.23 -28.23 -13.11
CA SER A 35 2.09 -27.74 -13.87
C SER A 35 2.31 -28.09 -15.35
N THR A 36 1.59 -29.09 -15.84
CA THR A 36 1.72 -29.64 -17.20
C THR A 36 1.27 -28.69 -18.31
N GLN A 37 1.10 -27.39 -18.02
CA GLN A 37 0.54 -26.40 -18.92
C GLN A 37 1.46 -25.19 -19.17
N SER A 38 2.54 -25.02 -18.39
CA SER A 38 3.42 -23.85 -18.51
C SER A 38 4.68 -24.17 -19.30
N SER A 39 5.07 -23.27 -20.21
CA SER A 39 6.37 -23.37 -20.88
C SER A 39 7.52 -23.10 -19.92
N GLN A 40 8.71 -23.59 -20.23
CA GLN A 40 9.93 -23.38 -19.47
C GLN A 40 10.31 -21.89 -19.35
N SER A 41 10.03 -21.07 -20.38
CA SER A 41 10.15 -19.59 -20.25
C SER A 41 9.22 -19.03 -19.20
N GLN A 42 7.96 -19.47 -19.17
CA GLN A 42 6.98 -19.02 -18.19
C GLN A 42 7.44 -19.40 -16.79
N ILE A 43 7.89 -20.65 -16.59
CA ILE A 43 8.43 -21.13 -15.32
C ILE A 43 9.62 -20.27 -14.86
N ILE A 44 10.57 -19.94 -15.74
CA ILE A 44 11.71 -19.09 -15.42
C ILE A 44 11.25 -17.66 -15.08
N ALA A 45 10.36 -17.08 -15.88
CA ALA A 45 9.85 -15.73 -15.68
C ALA A 45 9.06 -15.59 -14.36
N GLU A 46 8.19 -16.55 -14.06
CA GLU A 46 7.46 -16.65 -12.79
C GLU A 46 8.41 -16.81 -11.60
N THR A 47 9.41 -17.69 -11.72
CA THR A 47 10.41 -17.90 -10.67
C THR A 47 11.19 -16.62 -10.38
N LEU A 48 11.68 -15.93 -11.41
CA LEU A 48 12.39 -14.65 -11.25
C LEU A 48 11.49 -13.54 -10.67
N ALA A 49 10.22 -13.50 -11.08
CA ALA A 49 9.23 -12.56 -10.53
C ALA A 49 9.01 -12.78 -9.04
N ILE A 50 8.82 -14.03 -8.62
CA ILE A 50 8.59 -14.39 -7.22
C ILE A 50 9.85 -14.13 -6.38
N LEU A 51 11.04 -14.48 -6.87
CA LEU A 51 12.30 -14.16 -6.18
C LEU A 51 12.50 -12.65 -6.03
N THR A 52 12.20 -11.88 -7.08
CA THR A 52 12.26 -10.41 -7.04
C THR A 52 11.25 -9.86 -6.02
N PHE A 53 10.03 -10.39 -6.00
CA PHE A 53 9.01 -10.05 -5.03
C PHE A 53 9.50 -10.27 -3.59
N PHE A 54 9.96 -11.48 -3.25
CA PHE A 54 10.38 -11.79 -1.88
C PHE A 54 11.58 -10.96 -1.44
N LYS A 55 12.54 -10.73 -2.34
CA LYS A 55 13.70 -9.87 -2.06
C LYS A 55 13.27 -8.43 -1.77
N THR A 56 12.45 -7.84 -2.64
CA THR A 56 11.97 -6.47 -2.47
C THR A 56 11.10 -6.33 -1.21
N LEU A 57 10.17 -7.25 -1.00
CA LEU A 57 9.30 -7.24 0.18
C LEU A 57 10.10 -7.36 1.48
N THR A 58 11.04 -8.31 1.54
CA THR A 58 11.90 -8.49 2.72
C THR A 58 12.66 -7.20 3.00
N THR A 59 13.23 -6.57 1.98
CA THR A 59 13.97 -5.30 2.13
C THR A 59 13.07 -4.18 2.67
N ILE A 60 11.85 -4.04 2.16
CA ILE A 60 10.90 -3.02 2.62
C ILE A 60 10.55 -3.22 4.10
N ILE A 61 10.34 -4.47 4.53
CA ILE A 61 9.84 -4.77 5.87
C ILE A 61 10.94 -4.74 6.94
N THR A 62 12.17 -5.14 6.61
CA THR A 62 13.27 -5.27 7.58
C THR A 62 14.15 -4.02 7.69
N HIS A 63 14.28 -3.20 6.64
CA HIS A 63 15.26 -2.10 6.61
C HIS A 63 14.69 -0.70 6.81
N PHE A 64 13.37 -0.52 6.74
CA PHE A 64 12.76 0.79 6.92
C PHE A 64 12.14 0.97 8.32
N ASN A 65 12.23 2.20 8.84
CA ASN A 65 11.48 2.58 10.04
C ASN A 65 9.95 2.49 9.77
N ALA A 66 9.14 2.47 10.82
CA ALA A 66 7.70 2.17 10.69
C ALA A 66 6.95 3.09 9.69
N ALA A 67 7.29 4.38 9.64
CA ALA A 67 6.67 5.34 8.74
C ALA A 67 7.08 5.12 7.26
N SER A 68 8.39 4.99 7.01
CA SER A 68 8.91 4.80 5.64
C SER A 68 8.59 3.41 5.06
N ALA A 69 8.50 2.40 5.93
CA ALA A 69 8.08 1.05 5.54
C ALA A 69 6.63 1.03 5.04
N GLY A 70 5.73 1.80 5.66
CA GLY A 70 4.33 1.89 5.25
C GLY A 70 4.17 2.43 3.82
N PHE A 71 4.73 3.60 3.56
CA PHE A 71 4.65 4.24 2.24
C PHE A 71 5.30 3.40 1.13
N SER A 72 6.46 2.78 1.42
CA SER A 72 7.14 1.88 0.48
C SER A 72 6.32 0.61 0.23
N PHE A 73 5.64 0.09 1.26
CA PHE A 73 4.79 -1.08 1.15
C PHE A 73 3.51 -0.80 0.33
N GLU A 74 2.91 0.37 0.49
CA GLU A 74 1.78 0.84 -0.35
C GLU A 74 2.17 0.91 -1.82
N SER A 75 3.29 1.57 -2.13
CA SER A 75 3.82 1.66 -3.49
C SER A 75 4.10 0.27 -4.08
N PHE A 76 4.69 -0.62 -3.29
CA PHE A 76 4.97 -1.99 -3.71
C PHE A 76 3.71 -2.79 -4.00
N LEU A 77 2.70 -2.72 -3.12
CA LEU A 77 1.43 -3.42 -3.31
C LEU A 77 0.64 -2.85 -4.50
N ALA A 78 0.71 -1.54 -4.72
CA ALA A 78 0.12 -0.91 -5.90
C ALA A 78 0.70 -1.51 -7.19
N VAL A 79 2.04 -1.67 -7.27
CA VAL A 79 2.68 -2.30 -8.43
C VAL A 79 2.28 -3.78 -8.59
N LEU A 80 2.15 -4.52 -7.49
CA LEU A 80 1.70 -5.92 -7.52
C LEU A 80 0.29 -6.08 -8.13
N LEU A 81 -0.58 -5.10 -7.88
CA LEU A 81 -1.98 -5.09 -8.34
C LEU A 81 -2.19 -4.31 -9.65
N ASP A 82 -1.11 -4.02 -10.37
CA ASP A 82 -1.07 -3.19 -11.60
C ASP A 82 -1.82 -1.85 -11.43
N GLY A 83 -1.76 -1.34 -10.20
CA GLY A 83 -2.44 -0.16 -9.72
C GLY A 83 -1.53 1.05 -9.60
N LYS A 84 -2.01 2.05 -8.86
CA LYS A 84 -1.29 3.30 -8.59
C LYS A 84 -1.46 3.68 -7.13
N GLN A 85 -0.37 4.14 -6.51
CA GLN A 85 -0.46 4.79 -5.21
C GLN A 85 -1.28 6.09 -5.34
N VAL A 86 -2.11 6.36 -4.36
CA VAL A 86 -2.85 7.62 -4.27
C VAL A 86 -1.91 8.67 -3.68
N PRO A 87 -1.78 9.86 -4.30
CA PRO A 87 -0.99 10.95 -3.72
C PRO A 87 -1.54 11.38 -2.36
N THR A 88 -0.65 11.81 -1.47
CA THR A 88 -1.06 12.43 -0.21
C THR A 88 -1.97 13.64 -0.46
N ASN A 89 -2.92 13.92 0.44
CA ASN A 89 -3.91 15.03 0.39
C ASN A 89 -5.10 14.86 -0.56
N SER A 90 -5.38 13.66 -1.03
CA SER A 90 -6.48 13.42 -1.97
C SER A 90 -7.88 13.38 -1.34
N GLN A 91 -8.05 13.82 -0.07
CA GLN A 91 -9.31 13.77 0.69
C GLN A 91 -10.00 12.38 0.64
N THR A 92 -9.20 11.33 0.74
CA THR A 92 -9.60 9.93 0.63
C THR A 92 -8.81 9.11 1.63
N ILE A 93 -9.38 8.01 2.10
CA ILE A 93 -8.68 7.03 2.94
C ILE A 93 -7.94 5.96 2.12
N ALA A 94 -8.10 5.99 0.79
CA ALA A 94 -7.38 5.12 -0.12
C ALA A 94 -5.89 5.48 -0.14
N ASP A 95 -5.06 4.48 0.09
CA ASP A 95 -3.60 4.59 -0.05
C ASP A 95 -3.17 4.19 -1.48
N LEU A 96 -3.96 3.35 -2.16
CA LEU A 96 -3.75 2.95 -3.56
C LEU A 96 -5.06 2.64 -4.29
N THR A 97 -4.97 2.55 -5.61
CA THR A 97 -6.04 2.05 -6.50
C THR A 97 -5.51 0.88 -7.30
N THR A 98 -6.29 -0.18 -7.48
CA THR A 98 -5.97 -1.32 -8.36
C THR A 98 -6.17 -0.97 -9.83
N ALA A 99 -5.78 -1.88 -10.74
CA ALA A 99 -5.98 -1.71 -12.18
C ALA A 99 -7.45 -1.45 -12.59
N ASP A 100 -8.41 -2.06 -11.88
CA ASP A 100 -9.84 -1.88 -12.11
C ASP A 100 -10.41 -0.62 -11.41
N GLY A 101 -9.56 0.19 -10.78
CA GLY A 101 -9.94 1.43 -10.09
C GLY A 101 -10.50 1.23 -8.68
N THR A 102 -10.46 0.01 -8.13
CA THR A 102 -10.91 -0.22 -6.74
C THR A 102 -10.00 0.52 -5.76
N PRO A 103 -10.54 1.42 -4.92
CA PRO A 103 -9.75 2.10 -3.89
C PRO A 103 -9.45 1.15 -2.74
N ILE A 104 -8.19 1.12 -2.31
CA ILE A 104 -7.69 0.30 -1.21
C ILE A 104 -7.06 1.20 -0.15
N SER A 105 -7.58 1.11 1.08
CA SER A 105 -6.87 1.54 2.28
C SER A 105 -5.98 0.41 2.78
N LEU A 106 -4.68 0.64 2.82
CA LEU A 106 -3.66 -0.30 3.23
C LEU A 106 -3.07 0.11 4.58
N LYS A 107 -2.95 -0.83 5.50
CA LYS A 107 -2.30 -0.59 6.79
C LYS A 107 -1.42 -1.75 7.22
N LEU A 108 -0.24 -1.42 7.75
CA LEU A 108 0.76 -2.37 8.21
C LEU A 108 0.94 -2.27 9.73
N TYR A 109 0.69 -3.36 10.44
CA TYR A 109 0.70 -3.44 11.90
C TYR A 109 1.73 -4.46 12.41
N LYS A 110 2.11 -4.34 13.68
CA LYS A 110 2.80 -5.43 14.39
C LYS A 110 1.81 -6.52 14.79
N GLU A 111 2.30 -7.74 15.01
CA GLU A 111 1.51 -8.84 15.57
C GLU A 111 0.79 -8.42 16.86
N GLY A 112 -0.49 -8.76 16.98
CA GLY A 112 -1.33 -8.42 18.13
C GLY A 112 -1.75 -6.95 18.20
N GLN A 113 -1.35 -6.12 17.23
CA GLN A 113 -1.70 -4.69 17.15
C GLN A 113 -2.57 -4.37 15.94
N LEU A 114 -3.24 -5.36 15.35
CA LEU A 114 -4.16 -5.11 14.24
C LEU A 114 -5.30 -4.20 14.73
N GLU A 115 -5.39 -3.02 14.15
CA GLU A 115 -6.44 -2.06 14.43
C GLU A 115 -6.81 -1.28 13.16
N VAL A 116 -7.96 -1.59 12.55
CA VAL A 116 -8.41 -0.87 11.35
C VAL A 116 -9.13 0.40 11.76
N GLY A 117 -8.62 1.55 11.36
CA GLY A 117 -9.25 2.83 11.68
C GLY A 117 -8.85 3.94 10.73
N GLY A 118 -9.42 5.12 10.96
CA GLY A 118 -9.12 6.30 10.18
C GLY A 118 -10.21 7.37 10.29
N SER A 119 -10.12 8.38 9.44
CA SER A 119 -11.12 9.43 9.30
C SER A 119 -12.44 8.83 8.82
N TYR A 120 -13.48 8.92 9.64
CA TYR A 120 -14.82 8.51 9.24
C TYR A 120 -15.38 9.41 8.14
N THR A 121 -14.94 10.67 8.11
CA THR A 121 -15.34 11.63 7.07
C THR A 121 -14.82 11.24 5.69
N ASP A 122 -13.57 10.79 5.61
CA ASP A 122 -12.96 10.39 4.33
C ASP A 122 -13.54 9.07 3.88
N LEU A 123 -13.72 8.10 4.79
CA LEU A 123 -14.43 6.84 4.51
C LEU A 123 -15.84 7.10 3.94
N VAL A 124 -16.61 7.99 4.56
CA VAL A 124 -17.94 8.36 4.05
C VAL A 124 -17.84 9.01 2.67
N SER A 125 -16.91 9.93 2.47
CA SER A 125 -16.73 10.61 1.19
C SER A 125 -16.41 9.60 0.07
N ASP A 126 -15.52 8.64 0.35
CA ASP A 126 -15.16 7.58 -0.58
C ASP A 126 -16.34 6.65 -0.88
N ILE A 127 -17.11 6.24 0.12
CA ILE A 127 -18.29 5.37 -0.10
C ILE A 127 -19.40 6.11 -0.85
N VAL A 128 -19.60 7.40 -0.59
CA VAL A 128 -20.63 8.18 -1.31
C VAL A 128 -20.26 8.35 -2.78
N ASN A 129 -18.97 8.51 -3.09
CA ASN A 129 -18.47 8.78 -4.44
C ASN A 129 -18.14 7.51 -5.26
N VAL A 130 -17.60 6.49 -4.62
CA VAL A 130 -17.04 5.27 -5.25
C VAL A 130 -17.80 4.01 -4.84
N GLU A 131 -18.79 4.12 -3.94
CA GLU A 131 -19.70 3.07 -3.46
C GLU A 131 -19.07 1.96 -2.60
N LYS A 132 -17.74 1.81 -2.69
CA LYS A 132 -16.97 0.84 -1.90
C LYS A 132 -15.60 1.41 -1.49
N MET A 133 -15.11 0.95 -0.35
CA MET A 133 -13.74 1.14 0.10
C MET A 133 -13.19 -0.20 0.59
N GLN A 134 -12.15 -0.71 -0.07
CA GLN A 134 -11.51 -1.96 0.33
C GLN A 134 -10.45 -1.68 1.38
N TYR A 135 -10.44 -2.46 2.46
CA TYR A 135 -9.39 -2.47 3.46
C TYR A 135 -8.51 -3.68 3.27
N VAL A 136 -7.20 -3.44 3.20
CA VAL A 136 -6.17 -4.48 3.29
C VAL A 136 -5.34 -4.17 4.53
N SER A 137 -5.40 -5.05 5.52
CA SER A 137 -4.61 -4.95 6.75
C SER A 137 -3.60 -6.06 6.80
N VAL A 138 -2.37 -5.72 7.15
CA VAL A 138 -1.26 -6.67 7.18
C VAL A 138 -0.63 -6.65 8.57
N THR A 139 -0.55 -7.79 9.24
CA THR A 139 0.21 -7.92 10.49
C THR A 139 1.56 -8.54 10.22
N LYS A 140 2.61 -7.98 10.81
CA LYS A 140 3.97 -8.52 10.74
C LYS A 140 4.36 -9.16 12.07
N LYS A 141 4.75 -10.42 12.00
CA LYS A 141 5.40 -11.17 13.07
C LYS A 141 6.85 -11.36 12.68
N LEU A 142 7.76 -10.61 13.30
CA LEU A 142 9.18 -10.65 12.97
C LEU A 142 9.99 -11.18 14.16
N SER A 143 11.01 -11.97 13.86
CA SER A 143 12.00 -12.50 14.79
C SER A 143 13.41 -12.29 14.24
N GLY A 144 14.42 -12.30 15.12
CA GLY A 144 15.81 -12.00 14.76
C GLY A 144 16.18 -10.52 14.93
N GLU A 145 17.45 -10.20 14.68
CA GLU A 145 18.01 -8.85 14.82
C GLU A 145 18.59 -8.35 13.50
N SER A 146 18.43 -7.06 13.23
CA SER A 146 19.07 -6.36 12.10
C SER A 146 18.84 -7.06 10.74
N PHE A 147 19.91 -7.54 10.10
CA PHE A 147 19.88 -8.11 8.74
C PHE A 147 19.40 -9.57 8.68
N ASP A 148 19.30 -10.24 9.82
CA ASP A 148 18.84 -11.63 9.94
C ASP A 148 17.36 -11.72 10.31
N GLN A 149 16.64 -10.61 10.22
CA GLN A 149 15.23 -10.56 10.55
C GLN A 149 14.42 -11.39 9.55
N SER A 150 13.58 -12.27 10.08
CA SER A 150 12.68 -13.14 9.34
C SER A 150 11.31 -13.19 10.02
N GLY A 151 10.29 -13.63 9.31
CA GLY A 151 8.96 -13.64 9.88
C GLY A 151 7.84 -13.93 8.90
N THR A 152 6.64 -13.53 9.30
CA THR A 152 5.40 -13.77 8.57
C THR A 152 4.61 -12.47 8.46
N LEU A 153 4.01 -12.26 7.29
CA LEU A 153 3.02 -11.23 7.03
C LEU A 153 1.67 -11.90 6.83
N ASP A 154 0.70 -11.61 7.70
CA ASP A 154 -0.66 -12.12 7.58
C ASP A 154 -1.57 -11.05 6.97
N PHE A 155 -2.33 -11.41 5.95
CA PHE A 155 -3.16 -10.49 5.18
C PHE A 155 -4.64 -10.68 5.50
N TYR A 156 -5.31 -9.56 5.75
CA TYR A 156 -6.73 -9.45 6.02
C TYR A 156 -7.35 -8.48 5.02
N ARG A 157 -8.45 -8.86 4.38
CA ARG A 157 -9.12 -8.03 3.36
C ARG A 157 -10.62 -8.06 3.56
N PHE A 158 -11.28 -6.89 3.48
CA PHE A 158 -12.73 -6.76 3.47
C PHE A 158 -13.15 -5.39 2.94
N ASP A 159 -14.41 -5.23 2.58
CA ASP A 159 -14.93 -4.01 1.96
C ASP A 159 -15.96 -3.33 2.88
N PHE A 160 -15.83 -2.01 3.03
CA PHE A 160 -16.93 -1.15 3.45
C PHE A 160 -17.74 -0.70 2.25
N ASN A 161 -19.07 -0.70 2.38
CA ASN A 161 -20.01 -0.24 1.37
C ASN A 161 -21.29 0.32 2.04
N LEU A 162 -22.23 0.81 1.24
CA LEU A 162 -23.51 1.36 1.70
C LEU A 162 -24.38 0.34 2.47
N GLU A 163 -24.18 -0.96 2.29
CA GLU A 163 -25.02 -1.98 2.94
C GLU A 163 -24.53 -2.30 4.35
N ASN A 164 -23.22 -2.21 4.59
CA ASN A 164 -22.60 -2.72 5.81
C ASN A 164 -22.02 -1.66 6.75
N ILE A 165 -21.73 -0.44 6.28
CA ILE A 165 -20.99 0.55 7.07
C ILE A 165 -21.69 0.90 8.40
N PHE A 166 -23.01 1.11 8.41
CA PHE A 166 -23.73 1.40 9.65
C PHE A 166 -23.69 0.22 10.63
N ASN A 167 -23.81 -1.01 10.14
CA ASN A 167 -23.76 -2.20 10.99
C ASN A 167 -22.39 -2.38 11.62
N ILE A 168 -21.34 -2.33 10.81
CA ILE A 168 -19.96 -2.48 11.27
C ILE A 168 -19.63 -1.40 12.30
N ILE A 169 -19.91 -0.13 11.99
CA ILE A 169 -19.55 0.99 12.86
C ILE A 169 -20.42 1.00 14.14
N SER A 170 -21.71 0.69 14.07
CA SER A 170 -22.57 0.64 15.28
C SER A 170 -22.12 -0.37 16.33
N ARG A 171 -21.47 -1.46 15.90
CA ARG A 171 -20.99 -2.55 16.76
C ARG A 171 -19.50 -2.46 17.10
N SER A 172 -18.84 -1.39 16.66
CA SER A 172 -17.44 -1.12 16.94
C SER A 172 -17.23 -0.48 18.33
N SER A 173 -16.11 0.23 18.55
CA SER A 173 -15.80 0.89 19.82
C SER A 173 -16.87 1.92 20.23
N LEU A 174 -16.88 2.31 21.52
CA LEU A 174 -17.83 3.31 22.03
C LEU A 174 -17.71 4.65 21.33
N LYS A 175 -16.51 5.07 20.94
CA LYS A 175 -16.33 6.33 20.20
C LYS A 175 -16.79 6.18 18.76
N SER A 176 -16.44 5.07 18.13
CA SER A 176 -16.73 4.79 16.72
C SER A 176 -18.22 4.63 16.45
N ARG A 177 -18.97 3.93 17.32
CA ARG A 177 -20.43 3.77 17.14
C ARG A 177 -21.20 5.08 17.11
N ASN A 178 -20.70 6.10 17.79
CA ASN A 178 -21.33 7.42 17.80
C ASN A 178 -21.26 8.09 16.42
N ASN A 179 -20.34 7.68 15.55
CA ASN A 179 -20.20 8.26 14.21
C ASN A 179 -21.47 8.08 13.37
N ILE A 180 -22.27 7.04 13.60
CA ILE A 180 -23.48 6.76 12.80
C ILE A 180 -24.75 7.44 13.32
N LEU A 181 -24.67 8.21 14.40
CA LEU A 181 -25.84 8.89 14.95
C LEU A 181 -26.40 9.87 13.92
N LEU A 182 -27.68 9.72 13.61
CA LEU A 182 -28.39 10.64 12.72
C LEU A 182 -28.98 11.80 13.52
N PRO A 183 -29.21 12.97 12.91
CA PRO A 183 -29.87 14.10 13.57
C PRO A 183 -31.35 13.82 13.90
N LYS A 184 -31.87 14.33 15.03
CA LYS A 184 -33.29 14.15 15.42
C LYS A 184 -34.28 14.65 14.36
N PRO A 185 -34.18 15.89 13.86
CA PRO A 185 -35.13 16.39 12.86
C PRO A 185 -35.12 15.58 11.57
N PHE A 186 -33.96 15.01 11.22
CA PHE A 186 -33.82 14.16 10.05
C PHE A 186 -34.58 12.84 10.23
N LEU A 187 -34.46 12.19 11.40
CA LEU A 187 -35.24 10.98 11.71
C LEU A 187 -36.74 11.29 11.80
N ASP A 188 -37.12 12.37 12.49
CA ASP A 188 -38.52 12.74 12.71
C ASP A 188 -39.25 13.07 11.39
N SER A 189 -38.54 13.69 10.45
CA SER A 189 -39.04 13.99 9.10
C SER A 189 -38.89 12.82 8.11
N ARG A 190 -38.46 11.65 8.57
CA ARG A 190 -38.17 10.47 7.74
C ARG A 190 -37.24 10.76 6.56
N GLY A 191 -36.23 11.59 6.80
CA GLY A 191 -35.24 12.00 5.79
C GLY A 191 -35.64 13.19 4.93
N GLY A 192 -36.85 13.74 5.12
CA GLY A 192 -37.40 14.84 4.33
C GLY A 192 -36.78 16.21 4.64
N SER A 193 -36.36 16.46 5.87
CA SER A 193 -35.76 17.75 6.28
C SER A 193 -34.31 17.61 6.72
N VAL A 194 -33.48 18.52 6.21
CA VAL A 194 -32.09 18.79 6.66
C VAL A 194 -31.97 20.20 7.24
N GLU A 195 -33.11 20.84 7.51
CA GLU A 195 -33.15 22.22 7.99
C GLU A 195 -32.68 22.28 9.46
N GLY A 196 -31.81 23.25 9.76
CA GLY A 196 -31.24 23.45 11.09
C GLY A 196 -30.07 22.52 11.45
N LEU A 197 -29.66 21.60 10.56
CA LEU A 197 -28.54 20.72 10.83
C LEU A 197 -27.24 21.48 11.13
N PRO A 198 -26.40 20.99 12.06
CA PRO A 198 -25.08 21.55 12.28
C PRO A 198 -24.25 21.53 10.99
N ASP A 199 -23.65 22.69 10.69
CA ASP A 199 -22.61 22.78 9.67
C ASP A 199 -21.50 21.79 10.01
N LYS A 200 -20.91 21.18 8.97
CA LYS A 200 -19.73 20.33 9.13
C LYS A 200 -18.66 21.12 9.88
N LYS A 201 -18.13 20.55 10.96
CA LYS A 201 -16.95 21.04 11.67
C LYS A 201 -15.88 21.31 10.61
N LEU A 202 -15.36 22.53 10.61
CA LEU A 202 -14.23 22.91 9.77
C LEU A 202 -13.15 21.83 9.91
N ALA A 203 -12.76 21.25 8.78
CA ALA A 203 -11.70 20.25 8.74
C ALA A 203 -10.46 20.85 9.39
N GLU A 204 -9.78 20.03 10.18
CA GLU A 204 -8.45 20.41 10.66
C GLU A 204 -7.55 20.60 9.43
N PRO A 205 -6.70 21.64 9.39
CA PRO A 205 -5.84 21.86 8.24
C PRO A 205 -4.92 20.66 8.04
N THR A 206 -4.71 20.24 6.79
CA THR A 206 -3.79 19.14 6.49
C THR A 206 -2.36 19.52 6.90
N PRO A 207 -1.47 18.53 7.16
CA PRO A 207 -0.06 18.80 7.41
C PRO A 207 0.55 19.78 6.39
N GLU A 208 0.22 19.62 5.12
CA GLU A 208 0.71 20.42 4.01
C GLU A 208 0.10 21.81 3.98
N ALA A 209 -1.17 21.96 4.36
CA ALA A 209 -1.80 23.27 4.49
C ALA A 209 -1.23 24.04 5.69
N LEU A 210 -0.89 23.35 6.78
CA LEU A 210 -0.17 23.91 7.92
C LEU A 210 1.24 24.33 7.52
N GLU A 211 1.97 23.44 6.86
CA GLU A 211 3.34 23.67 6.42
C GLU A 211 3.38 24.84 5.44
N SER A 212 2.56 24.83 4.39
CA SER A 212 2.47 25.92 3.41
C SER A 212 2.11 27.26 4.06
N ALA A 213 1.12 27.29 4.95
CA ALA A 213 0.76 28.51 5.66
C ALA A 213 1.90 29.02 6.57
N PHE A 214 2.66 28.11 7.16
CA PHE A 214 3.82 28.44 7.98
C PHE A 214 4.99 28.93 7.14
N MET A 215 5.29 28.28 6.01
CA MET A 215 6.30 28.72 5.05
C MET A 215 6.01 30.12 4.55
N ASP A 216 4.77 30.40 4.13
CA ASP A 216 4.35 31.71 3.65
C ASP A 216 4.53 32.78 4.74
N ALA A 217 4.04 32.48 5.95
CA ALA A 217 4.15 33.39 7.08
C ALA A 217 5.61 33.63 7.49
N LEU A 218 6.43 32.58 7.53
CA LEU A 218 7.85 32.66 7.89
C LEU A 218 8.65 33.42 6.84
N GLY A 219 8.42 33.15 5.55
CA GLY A 219 9.05 33.87 4.45
C GLY A 219 8.79 35.37 4.55
N GLN A 220 7.55 35.77 4.78
CA GLN A 220 7.19 37.18 5.01
C GLN A 220 7.90 37.77 6.24
N MET A 221 7.99 37.02 7.34
CA MET A 221 8.69 37.48 8.55
C MET A 221 10.20 37.60 8.33
N ILE A 222 10.82 36.71 7.55
CA ILE A 222 12.24 36.76 7.22
C ILE A 222 12.54 37.94 6.32
N GLU A 223 11.75 38.14 5.26
CA GLU A 223 11.90 39.28 4.35
C GLU A 223 11.78 40.61 5.11
N ALA A 224 10.80 40.72 6.00
CA ALA A 224 10.62 41.91 6.83
C ALA A 224 11.75 42.16 7.84
N ASN A 225 12.59 41.17 8.15
CA ASN A 225 13.69 41.26 9.11
C ASN A 225 15.04 40.87 8.50
N GLN A 226 15.18 40.96 7.16
CA GLN A 226 16.29 40.38 6.41
C GLN A 226 17.66 40.85 6.92
N GLU A 227 17.83 42.15 7.15
CA GLU A 227 19.09 42.72 7.62
C GLU A 227 19.48 42.16 9.00
N ALA A 228 18.56 42.17 9.96
CA ALA A 228 18.81 41.68 11.32
C ALA A 228 19.11 40.17 11.33
N ILE A 229 18.36 39.38 10.55
CA ILE A 229 18.56 37.94 10.45
C ILE A 229 19.91 37.63 9.80
N SER A 230 20.27 38.32 8.70
CA SER A 230 21.55 38.10 7.99
C SER A 230 22.78 38.32 8.87
N ASN A 231 22.67 39.16 9.90
CA ASN A 231 23.74 39.43 10.86
C ASN A 231 23.86 38.37 11.96
N GLU A 232 22.88 37.49 12.12
CA GLU A 232 22.79 36.51 13.21
C GLU A 232 23.01 35.06 12.73
N ILE A 233 22.74 34.78 11.45
CA ILE A 233 22.77 33.43 10.88
C ILE A 233 24.11 33.09 10.25
N ASP A 234 24.48 31.81 10.32
CA ASP A 234 25.61 31.27 9.58
C ASP A 234 25.19 31.00 8.12
N PRO A 235 25.72 31.75 7.13
CA PRO A 235 25.29 31.63 5.73
C PRO A 235 25.64 30.28 5.10
N GLU A 236 26.59 29.52 5.66
CA GLU A 236 26.90 28.17 5.18
C GLU A 236 25.89 27.13 5.69
N LYS A 237 25.22 27.41 6.81
CA LYS A 237 24.25 26.51 7.45
C LYS A 237 22.80 26.89 7.15
N PHE A 238 22.51 28.18 7.02
CA PHE A 238 21.16 28.69 6.86
C PHE A 238 20.74 28.73 5.39
N ASN A 239 19.82 27.83 5.05
CA ASN A 239 18.94 27.93 3.90
C ASN A 239 17.51 27.78 4.44
N LEU A 240 16.57 28.61 3.97
CA LEU A 240 15.17 28.57 4.37
C LEU A 240 14.56 27.16 4.22
N GLU A 241 14.88 26.45 3.14
CA GLU A 241 14.39 25.09 2.89
C GLU A 241 14.90 24.10 3.94
N ASN A 242 16.20 24.13 4.24
CA ASN A 242 16.80 23.30 5.30
C ASN A 242 16.25 23.67 6.68
N TYR A 243 16.01 24.97 6.92
CA TYR A 243 15.46 25.46 8.17
C TYR A 243 14.03 24.94 8.40
N LEU A 244 13.19 24.97 7.36
CA LEU A 244 11.83 24.43 7.37
C LEU A 244 11.82 22.91 7.60
N GLN A 245 12.68 22.17 6.89
CA GLN A 245 12.83 20.71 7.09
C GLN A 245 13.23 20.36 8.53
N THR A 246 14.09 21.16 9.16
CA THR A 246 14.49 20.94 10.56
C THR A 246 13.39 21.31 11.56
N ILE A 247 12.52 22.28 11.23
CA ILE A 247 11.35 22.60 12.06
C ILE A 247 10.32 21.49 11.99
N ASP A 248 10.10 20.93 10.78
CA ASP A 248 9.10 19.91 10.47
C ASP A 248 7.74 20.30 11.06
N TYR A 249 7.25 21.49 10.67
CA TYR A 249 6.24 22.23 11.45
C TYR A 249 4.98 21.41 11.66
N ALA A 250 4.47 20.79 10.61
CA ALA A 250 3.26 19.99 10.65
C ALA A 250 3.33 18.77 11.58
N ASN A 251 4.52 18.20 11.75
CA ASN A 251 4.75 17.06 12.65
C ASN A 251 5.24 17.49 14.05
N ASN A 252 5.47 18.80 14.25
CA ASN A 252 5.93 19.36 15.51
C ASN A 252 4.75 19.70 16.43
N ASP A 253 4.27 18.69 17.15
CA ASP A 253 3.15 18.80 18.10
C ASP A 253 3.31 19.94 19.12
N GLU A 254 4.55 20.25 19.51
CA GLU A 254 4.83 21.34 20.44
C GLU A 254 4.54 22.73 19.85
N LEU A 255 4.68 22.90 18.53
CA LEU A 255 4.39 24.14 17.83
C LEU A 255 2.91 24.23 17.39
N VAL A 256 2.35 23.13 16.89
CA VAL A 256 0.99 23.08 16.29
C VAL A 256 -0.11 22.99 17.35
N ASN A 257 -0.01 22.02 18.27
CA ASN A 257 -1.15 21.56 19.06
C ASN A 257 -1.15 22.05 20.52
N ARG A 258 -0.02 22.57 21.02
CA ARG A 258 0.10 22.95 22.43
C ARG A 258 -0.72 24.21 22.75
N LYS A 259 -1.78 24.05 23.56
CA LYS A 259 -2.57 25.17 24.08
C LYS A 259 -1.78 25.91 25.18
N PRO A 260 -1.74 27.25 25.19
CA PRO A 260 -1.18 27.97 26.32
C PRO A 260 -2.05 27.69 27.55
N THR A 261 -1.49 27.07 28.58
CA THR A 261 -2.23 26.87 29.83
C THR A 261 -2.53 28.23 30.46
N ALA A 262 -3.79 28.49 30.80
CA ALA A 262 -4.28 29.77 31.33
C ALA A 262 -3.59 30.28 32.61
N LYS A 263 -2.68 29.50 33.21
CA LYS A 263 -1.99 29.82 34.47
C LYS A 263 -0.56 30.38 34.33
N SER A 264 0.03 30.46 33.12
CA SER A 264 1.33 31.12 32.97
C SER A 264 1.15 32.55 32.43
N ALA A 265 1.43 33.53 33.29
CA ALA A 265 1.54 34.95 32.89
C ALA A 265 2.62 35.16 31.79
N ASP A 266 3.50 34.18 31.60
CA ASP A 266 4.37 34.06 30.43
C ASP A 266 3.75 33.12 29.39
N ARG A 267 2.94 33.67 28.46
CA ARG A 267 2.52 32.95 27.25
C ARG A 267 3.72 32.47 26.41
N ASN A 268 4.88 33.12 26.58
CA ASN A 268 6.11 32.88 25.84
C ASN A 268 7.07 31.87 26.48
N LYS A 269 6.73 31.14 27.57
CA LYS A 269 7.67 30.19 28.21
C LYS A 269 7.52 28.73 27.75
N LEU A 270 6.37 28.32 27.21
CA LEU A 270 6.09 26.89 26.95
C LEU A 270 6.51 26.36 25.56
N TYR A 271 6.80 27.23 24.58
CA TYR A 271 7.07 26.84 23.18
C TYR A 271 8.55 26.88 22.80
N VAL A 272 9.40 27.14 23.78
CA VAL A 272 10.67 27.82 23.52
C VAL A 272 11.82 26.83 23.40
N THR A 273 11.78 25.71 24.11
CA THR A 273 12.95 24.82 24.21
C THR A 273 13.26 24.08 22.90
N PRO A 274 12.29 23.44 22.21
CA PRO A 274 12.58 22.82 20.91
C PRO A 274 12.97 23.86 19.87
N LEU A 275 12.25 24.99 19.84
CA LEU A 275 12.52 26.06 18.89
C LEU A 275 13.89 26.72 19.13
N ILE A 276 14.33 26.88 20.38
CA ILE A 276 15.68 27.34 20.71
C ILE A 276 16.73 26.41 20.10
N ASN A 277 16.56 25.10 20.28
CA ASN A 277 17.53 24.12 19.81
C ASN A 277 17.60 24.07 18.28
N ILE A 278 16.45 24.25 17.60
CA ILE A 278 16.39 24.37 16.15
C ILE A 278 17.10 25.65 15.71
N VAL A 279 16.69 26.82 16.22
CA VAL A 279 17.27 28.13 15.85
C VAL A 279 18.78 28.16 16.05
N LYS A 280 19.28 27.66 17.19
CA LYS A 280 20.72 27.62 17.52
C LYS A 280 21.59 26.98 16.44
N GLN A 281 21.09 25.95 15.75
CA GLN A 281 21.86 25.23 14.72
C GLN A 281 22.22 26.11 13.52
N PHE A 282 21.49 27.22 13.35
CA PHE A 282 21.61 28.10 12.21
C PHE A 282 22.22 29.47 12.55
N LEU A 283 22.58 29.71 13.81
CA LEU A 283 23.22 30.95 14.24
C LEU A 283 24.74 30.89 14.03
N ILE A 284 25.36 32.07 13.85
CA ILE A 284 26.82 32.23 13.81
C ILE A 284 27.46 31.69 15.11
N ASP A 285 26.82 31.98 16.25
CA ASP A 285 27.22 31.46 17.56
C ASP A 285 26.13 30.49 18.07
N PRO A 286 26.30 29.17 17.90
CA PRO A 286 25.33 28.17 18.37
C PRO A 286 25.33 28.02 19.90
N ASP A 287 26.40 28.46 20.58
CA ASP A 287 26.59 28.30 22.02
C ASP A 287 25.91 29.40 22.84
N ILE A 288 25.32 30.42 22.19
CA ILE A 288 24.59 31.48 22.89
C ILE A 288 23.52 30.90 23.83
N GLY A 289 23.40 31.45 25.03
CA GLY A 289 22.45 30.95 26.01
C GLY A 289 20.99 31.05 25.53
N PRO A 290 20.06 30.22 26.05
CA PRO A 290 18.63 30.24 25.71
C PRO A 290 17.99 31.63 25.72
N THR A 291 18.36 32.49 26.67
CA THR A 291 17.86 33.87 26.78
C THR A 291 18.31 34.76 25.63
N ALA A 292 19.53 34.55 25.12
CA ALA A 292 20.05 35.27 23.96
C ALA A 292 19.41 34.75 22.67
N THR A 293 19.23 33.43 22.53
CA THR A 293 18.51 32.84 21.39
C THR A 293 17.09 33.39 21.25
N LYS A 294 16.36 33.61 22.35
CA LYS A 294 15.01 34.20 22.30
C LYS A 294 14.96 35.64 21.77
N LYS A 295 16.10 36.35 21.77
CA LYS A 295 16.21 37.74 21.32
C LYS A 295 16.62 37.85 19.86
N THR A 296 16.98 36.74 19.20
CA THR A 296 17.37 36.75 17.80
C THR A 296 16.17 37.07 16.91
N ALA A 297 16.43 37.77 15.82
CA ALA A 297 15.44 38.09 14.81
C ALA A 297 14.85 36.82 14.18
N LEU A 298 15.66 35.78 13.97
CA LEU A 298 15.19 34.49 13.43
C LEU A 298 14.20 33.79 14.38
N PHE A 299 14.47 33.77 15.69
CA PHE A 299 13.53 33.23 16.68
C PHE A 299 12.22 34.02 16.70
N GLY A 300 12.31 35.35 16.68
CA GLY A 300 11.15 36.24 16.64
C GLY A 300 10.29 36.05 15.40
N ALA A 301 10.91 35.91 14.22
CA ALA A 301 10.23 35.62 12.96
C ALA A 301 9.46 34.30 13.02
N THR A 302 10.11 33.26 13.51
CA THR A 302 9.53 31.91 13.60
C THR A 302 8.36 31.83 14.59
N LEU A 303 8.47 32.52 15.73
CA LEU A 303 7.39 32.60 16.71
C LEU A 303 6.16 33.33 16.15
N ARG A 304 6.36 34.46 15.44
CA ARG A 304 5.26 35.22 14.81
C ARG A 304 4.60 34.45 13.68
N ALA A 305 5.38 33.74 12.86
CA ALA A 305 4.84 32.88 11.82
C ALA A 305 3.92 31.80 12.42
N ASN A 306 4.34 31.15 13.51
CA ASN A 306 3.49 30.18 14.22
C ASN A 306 2.20 30.84 14.75
N GLU A 307 2.29 32.04 15.31
CA GLU A 307 1.09 32.76 15.79
C GLU A 307 0.11 33.07 14.65
N ILE A 308 0.59 33.51 13.48
CA ILE A 308 -0.24 33.77 12.29
C ILE A 308 -0.97 32.50 11.86
N VAL A 309 -0.26 31.38 11.73
CA VAL A 309 -0.84 30.09 11.34
C VAL A 309 -1.89 29.64 12.36
N ARG A 310 -1.58 29.75 13.65
CA ARG A 310 -2.53 29.42 14.71
C ARG A 310 -3.77 30.29 14.67
N GLN A 311 -3.63 31.60 14.47
CA GLN A 311 -4.79 32.49 14.37
C GLN A 311 -5.63 32.18 13.12
N LYS A 312 -4.99 31.86 11.99
CA LYS A 312 -5.64 31.47 10.74
C LYS A 312 -6.49 30.21 10.88
N PHE A 313 -6.07 29.26 11.71
CA PHE A 313 -6.74 27.96 11.89
C PHE A 313 -7.40 27.76 13.27
N ALA A 314 -7.35 28.75 14.16
CA ALA A 314 -7.95 28.67 15.49
C ALA A 314 -9.48 28.80 15.39
N ARG A 315 -10.20 27.80 15.91
CA ARG A 315 -11.62 27.96 16.24
C ARG A 315 -11.75 28.82 17.48
N THR A 316 -12.70 29.75 17.45
CA THR A 316 -13.08 30.51 18.63
C THR A 316 -13.73 29.60 19.67
N GLU A 317 -13.54 29.86 20.96
CA GLU A 317 -14.22 29.10 22.03
C GLU A 317 -15.75 29.11 21.85
N ARG A 318 -16.27 30.22 21.31
CA ARG A 318 -17.69 30.37 20.98
C ARG A 318 -18.16 29.40 19.90
N GLU A 319 -17.36 29.13 18.88
CA GLU A 319 -17.67 28.14 17.84
C GLU A 319 -17.60 26.71 18.39
N ILE A 320 -16.65 26.43 19.28
CA ILE A 320 -16.54 25.13 19.95
C ILE A 320 -17.77 24.88 20.82
N GLU A 321 -18.15 25.85 21.66
CA GLU A 321 -19.30 25.70 22.56
C GLU A 321 -20.63 25.68 21.79
N ARG A 322 -20.74 26.46 20.71
CA ARG A 322 -21.87 26.37 19.78
C ARG A 322 -21.96 24.97 19.16
N GLN A 323 -20.86 24.42 18.65
CA GLN A 323 -20.87 23.07 18.06
C GLN A 323 -21.28 22.02 19.09
N LYS A 324 -20.75 22.11 20.31
CA LYS A 324 -21.08 21.20 21.40
C LYS A 324 -22.57 21.26 21.75
N THR A 325 -23.12 22.47 21.89
CA THR A 325 -24.55 22.70 22.15
C THR A 325 -25.40 22.14 21.02
N MET A 326 -25.04 22.43 19.76
CA MET A 326 -25.75 21.89 18.60
C MET A 326 -25.70 20.37 18.56
N ASN A 327 -24.54 19.77 18.82
CA ASN A 327 -24.43 18.31 18.87
C ASN A 327 -25.35 17.71 19.95
N GLN A 328 -25.41 18.33 21.14
CA GLN A 328 -26.29 17.92 22.23
C GLN A 328 -27.77 17.99 21.86
N VAL A 329 -28.18 19.03 21.14
CA VAL A 329 -29.56 19.19 20.68
C VAL A 329 -29.91 18.16 19.60
N TYR A 330 -29.03 18.00 18.60
CA TYR A 330 -29.35 17.28 17.37
C TYR A 330 -29.07 15.78 17.41
N PHE A 331 -28.01 15.32 18.07
CA PHE A 331 -27.58 13.92 17.99
C PHE A 331 -27.88 13.12 19.25
N TRP A 332 -27.85 13.76 20.43
CA TRP A 332 -27.91 13.08 21.72
C TRP A 332 -29.32 13.13 22.32
N GLY A 333 -29.73 12.07 23.00
CA GLY A 333 -31.08 11.90 23.58
C GLY A 333 -31.04 11.66 25.09
N GLU A 334 -32.17 11.25 25.66
CA GLU A 334 -32.21 10.74 27.04
C GLU A 334 -31.58 9.34 27.14
N ASP A 335 -31.69 8.53 26.08
CA ASP A 335 -31.04 7.21 25.95
C ASP A 335 -30.21 7.12 24.65
N ASP A 336 -28.89 7.16 24.79
CA ASP A 336 -27.95 7.07 23.67
C ASP A 336 -28.00 5.72 22.95
N LYS A 337 -28.38 4.64 23.64
CA LYS A 337 -28.48 3.30 23.05
C LYS A 337 -29.71 3.19 22.17
N GLU A 338 -30.85 3.70 22.65
CA GLU A 338 -32.08 3.80 21.84
C GLU A 338 -31.82 4.66 20.60
N ARG A 339 -31.07 5.77 20.77
CA ARG A 339 -30.73 6.67 19.66
C ARG A 339 -29.86 6.01 18.60
N LEU A 340 -28.86 5.24 19.03
CA LEU A 340 -28.00 4.48 18.14
C LEU A 340 -28.81 3.47 17.32
N GLU A 341 -29.70 2.74 17.98
CA GLU A 341 -30.54 1.74 17.33
C GLU A 341 -31.55 2.37 16.36
N ALA A 342 -32.16 3.50 16.71
CA ALA A 342 -33.04 4.24 15.82
C ALA A 342 -32.30 4.72 14.56
N SER A 343 -31.06 5.21 14.70
CA SER A 343 -30.24 5.64 13.56
C SER A 343 -29.86 4.45 12.65
N ARG A 344 -29.51 3.31 13.25
CA ARG A 344 -29.22 2.06 12.53
C ARG A 344 -30.43 1.54 11.78
N ALA A 345 -31.56 1.38 12.46
CA ALA A 345 -32.80 0.88 11.87
C ALA A 345 -33.32 1.79 10.76
N PHE A 346 -33.21 3.12 10.92
CA PHE A 346 -33.58 4.06 9.86
C PHE A 346 -32.71 3.85 8.60
N TYR A 347 -31.39 3.73 8.79
CA TYR A 347 -30.45 3.52 7.68
C TYR A 347 -30.66 2.18 6.97
N GLU A 348 -30.88 1.09 7.70
CA GLU A 348 -31.10 -0.25 7.13
C GLU A 348 -32.31 -0.30 6.20
N ASN A 349 -33.34 0.51 6.49
CA ASN A 349 -34.57 0.57 5.68
C ASN A 349 -34.53 1.68 4.59
N ALA A 350 -33.44 2.44 4.50
CA ALA A 350 -33.29 3.51 3.54
C ALA A 350 -32.89 2.97 2.16
N ASP A 351 -33.36 3.64 1.09
CA ASP A 351 -32.84 3.40 -0.26
C ASP A 351 -31.39 3.92 -0.40
N PRO A 352 -30.65 3.56 -1.47
CA PRO A 352 -29.25 3.94 -1.64
C PRO A 352 -28.97 5.45 -1.57
N GLU A 353 -29.86 6.29 -2.13
CA GLU A 353 -29.68 7.75 -2.12
C GLU A 353 -29.90 8.32 -0.72
N LEU A 354 -30.90 7.82 -0.01
CA LEU A 354 -31.14 8.18 1.38
C LEU A 354 -30.02 7.66 2.30
N LYS A 355 -29.41 6.50 2.03
CA LYS A 355 -28.22 6.01 2.74
C LYS A 355 -27.02 6.93 2.54
N LYS A 356 -26.76 7.39 1.31
CA LYS A 356 -25.71 8.39 1.04
C LYS A 356 -25.96 9.67 1.84
N LYS A 357 -27.21 10.16 1.86
CA LYS A 357 -27.61 11.32 2.66
C LYS A 357 -27.40 11.10 4.16
N CYS A 358 -27.79 9.95 4.70
CA CYS A 358 -27.55 9.57 6.09
C CYS A 358 -26.07 9.63 6.47
N LEU A 359 -25.19 9.10 5.60
CA LEU A 359 -23.74 9.15 5.84
C LEU A 359 -23.24 10.59 5.92
N SER A 360 -23.62 11.45 4.97
CA SER A 360 -23.17 12.84 4.88
C SER A 360 -23.71 13.78 5.98
N ILE A 361 -24.66 13.34 6.80
CA ILE A 361 -25.21 14.13 7.92
C ILE A 361 -25.01 13.47 9.29
N SER A 362 -24.42 12.28 9.29
CA SER A 362 -24.13 11.53 10.50
C SER A 362 -23.18 12.32 11.42
N TYR A 363 -23.27 12.07 12.72
CA TYR A 363 -22.46 12.76 13.73
C TYR A 363 -20.97 12.70 13.40
N GLY A 364 -20.48 11.54 12.96
CA GLY A 364 -19.08 11.34 12.62
C GLY A 364 -18.65 12.17 11.41
N TYR A 365 -19.51 12.29 10.41
CA TYR A 365 -19.20 13.13 9.24
C TYR A 365 -19.18 14.61 9.61
N VAL A 366 -20.21 15.07 10.33
CA VAL A 366 -20.32 16.47 10.76
C VAL A 366 -19.20 16.86 11.71
N ASN A 367 -18.73 15.95 12.59
CA ASN A 367 -17.75 16.29 13.62
C ASN A 367 -16.32 15.82 13.31
N THR A 368 -16.02 15.47 12.05
CA THR A 368 -14.71 14.94 11.64
C THR A 368 -14.26 13.78 12.54
N GLY A 369 -15.20 12.88 12.82
CA GLY A 369 -15.02 11.72 13.67
C GLY A 369 -14.01 10.75 13.08
N HIS A 370 -13.45 9.94 13.97
CA HIS A 370 -12.57 8.83 13.61
C HIS A 370 -13.24 7.53 14.01
N PHE A 371 -12.95 6.46 13.28
CA PHE A 371 -13.40 5.13 13.66
C PHE A 371 -12.21 4.20 13.89
N ASN A 372 -12.46 3.12 14.61
CA ASN A 372 -11.50 2.07 14.86
C ASN A 372 -12.20 0.72 15.11
N LEU A 373 -11.58 -0.35 14.61
CA LEU A 373 -11.95 -1.75 14.76
C LEU A 373 -10.74 -2.49 15.32
N THR A 374 -10.93 -3.20 16.43
CA THR A 374 -9.86 -4.03 17.01
C THR A 374 -9.64 -5.29 16.17
N GLN A 375 -8.53 -5.99 16.41
CA GLN A 375 -8.24 -7.27 15.75
C GLN A 375 -9.43 -8.25 15.80
N LYS A 376 -9.98 -8.48 17.00
CA LYS A 376 -11.14 -9.36 17.19
C LYS A 376 -12.37 -8.90 16.41
N MET A 377 -12.54 -7.60 16.20
CA MET A 377 -13.63 -7.05 15.39
C MET A 377 -13.40 -7.33 13.91
N VAL A 378 -12.18 -7.18 13.42
CA VAL A 378 -11.81 -7.47 12.02
C VAL A 378 -11.93 -8.96 11.73
N GLU A 379 -11.44 -9.83 12.61
CA GLU A 379 -11.61 -11.29 12.51
C GLU A 379 -13.08 -11.72 12.50
N ASN A 380 -13.97 -10.91 13.11
CA ASN A 380 -15.41 -11.17 13.20
C ASN A 380 -16.24 -10.19 12.34
N ILE A 381 -15.65 -9.63 11.27
CA ILE A 381 -16.26 -8.54 10.50
C ILE A 381 -17.61 -8.91 9.89
N GLU A 382 -17.79 -10.17 9.47
CA GLU A 382 -19.07 -10.67 8.93
C GLU A 382 -20.20 -10.56 9.94
N ALA A 383 -19.95 -10.89 11.21
CA ALA A 383 -20.95 -10.78 12.27
C ALA A 383 -21.23 -9.31 12.62
N LEU A 384 -20.24 -8.42 12.51
CA LEU A 384 -20.45 -6.99 12.68
C LEU A 384 -21.32 -6.41 11.55
N ALA A 385 -21.18 -6.93 10.33
CA ALA A 385 -21.89 -6.45 9.16
C ALA A 385 -23.36 -6.92 9.07
N GLN A 386 -23.77 -7.94 9.83
CA GLN A 386 -25.17 -8.39 9.89
C GLN A 386 -26.13 -7.27 10.34
N PRO A 387 -27.43 -7.30 9.99
CA PRO A 387 -28.11 -8.31 9.17
C PRO A 387 -27.90 -8.15 7.66
N THR A 388 -27.33 -7.02 7.23
CA THR A 388 -27.09 -6.69 5.82
C THR A 388 -25.58 -6.65 5.55
N PRO A 389 -24.90 -7.80 5.42
CA PRO A 389 -23.46 -7.83 5.23
C PRO A 389 -23.00 -7.18 3.93
N GLY A 390 -23.89 -7.07 2.94
CA GLY A 390 -23.56 -6.59 1.59
C GLY A 390 -22.48 -7.47 0.94
N GLN A 391 -21.80 -6.92 -0.05
CA GLN A 391 -20.58 -7.51 -0.60
C GLN A 391 -19.39 -7.14 0.31
N ILE A 392 -19.28 -7.83 1.45
CA ILE A 392 -18.21 -7.61 2.43
C ILE A 392 -16.86 -8.13 1.98
N PHE A 393 -16.87 -9.12 1.09
CA PHE A 393 -15.66 -9.71 0.51
C PHE A 393 -15.70 -9.58 -1.02
N PRO A 394 -14.53 -9.35 -1.64
CA PRO A 394 -14.39 -9.48 -3.09
C PRO A 394 -14.81 -10.86 -3.60
N SER A 395 -15.19 -10.92 -4.88
CA SER A 395 -15.53 -12.18 -5.55
C SER A 395 -14.41 -13.22 -5.35
N GLY A 396 -14.78 -14.45 -5.03
CA GLY A 396 -13.80 -15.54 -4.78
C GLY A 396 -13.21 -15.57 -3.36
N GLN A 397 -13.56 -14.63 -2.48
CA GLN A 397 -13.16 -14.64 -1.08
C GLN A 397 -14.33 -15.01 -0.14
N SER A 398 -14.04 -15.84 0.87
CA SER A 398 -15.04 -16.35 1.84
C SER A 398 -14.67 -16.09 3.30
N SER A 399 -13.53 -15.44 3.55
CA SER A 399 -13.02 -15.14 4.89
C SER A 399 -12.25 -13.83 4.86
N VAL A 400 -12.23 -13.11 5.99
CA VAL A 400 -11.45 -11.86 6.12
C VAL A 400 -9.95 -12.11 5.98
N TYR A 401 -9.43 -13.19 6.54
CA TYR A 401 -8.05 -13.62 6.35
C TYR A 401 -7.89 -14.23 4.95
N ILE A 402 -6.91 -13.75 4.19
CA ILE A 402 -6.69 -14.16 2.79
C ILE A 402 -5.38 -14.94 2.58
N GLY A 403 -4.52 -15.02 3.60
CA GLY A 403 -3.30 -15.81 3.56
C GLY A 403 -2.11 -15.15 4.24
N SER A 404 -0.97 -15.83 4.20
CA SER A 404 0.28 -15.36 4.78
C SER A 404 1.45 -15.53 3.83
N ILE A 405 2.41 -14.61 3.96
CA ILE A 405 3.69 -14.64 3.26
C ILE A 405 4.82 -14.73 4.28
N GLU A 406 5.71 -15.70 4.11
CA GLU A 406 6.95 -15.77 4.88
C GLU A 406 8.02 -14.85 4.27
N ILE A 407 8.78 -14.15 5.11
CA ILE A 407 9.86 -13.26 4.70
C ILE A 407 11.15 -13.56 5.48
N GLY A 408 12.29 -13.16 4.92
CA GLY A 408 13.60 -13.31 5.55
C GLY A 408 14.68 -13.85 4.62
N THR A 409 15.94 -13.51 4.92
CA THR A 409 17.10 -13.81 4.08
C THR A 409 17.31 -15.31 3.88
N ASP A 410 17.28 -16.10 4.95
CA ASP A 410 17.44 -17.56 4.89
C ASP A 410 16.40 -18.22 3.98
N LYS A 411 15.18 -17.68 4.02
CA LYS A 411 14.08 -18.20 3.23
C LYS A 411 14.27 -17.88 1.75
N ILE A 412 14.74 -16.67 1.44
CA ILE A 412 15.12 -16.29 0.07
C ILE A 412 16.26 -17.18 -0.45
N ILE A 413 17.29 -17.44 0.36
CA ILE A 413 18.41 -18.31 -0.02
C ILE A 413 17.89 -19.71 -0.41
N ASN A 414 17.01 -20.29 0.39
CA ASN A 414 16.41 -21.59 0.09
C ASN A 414 15.62 -21.57 -1.23
N MET A 415 14.85 -20.51 -1.49
CA MET A 415 14.14 -20.35 -2.76
C MET A 415 15.09 -20.17 -3.94
N VAL A 416 16.17 -19.41 -3.78
CA VAL A 416 17.20 -19.19 -4.81
C VAL A 416 17.93 -20.49 -5.14
N GLU A 417 18.29 -21.30 -4.15
CA GLU A 417 18.96 -22.58 -4.38
C GLU A 417 18.05 -23.55 -5.15
N GLN A 418 16.76 -23.64 -4.79
CA GLN A 418 15.79 -24.47 -5.52
C GLN A 418 15.52 -23.94 -6.94
N ALA A 419 15.40 -22.62 -7.10
CA ALA A 419 15.31 -21.99 -8.41
C ALA A 419 16.57 -22.25 -9.27
N ARG A 420 17.76 -22.25 -8.65
CA ARG A 420 19.01 -22.57 -9.33
C ARG A 420 19.01 -24.02 -9.82
N GLU A 421 18.56 -24.96 -9.00
CA GLU A 421 18.43 -26.37 -9.41
C GLU A 421 17.47 -26.52 -10.61
N MET A 422 16.35 -25.79 -10.58
CA MET A 422 15.36 -25.76 -11.66
C MET A 422 15.94 -25.20 -12.98
N ILE A 423 16.62 -24.06 -12.92
CA ILE A 423 17.25 -23.43 -14.08
C ILE A 423 18.39 -24.31 -14.60
N ASN A 424 19.21 -24.88 -13.71
CA ASN A 424 20.31 -25.75 -14.10
C ASN A 424 19.80 -27.01 -14.80
N LYS A 425 18.76 -27.67 -14.28
CA LYS A 425 18.16 -28.85 -14.93
C LYS A 425 17.76 -28.54 -16.37
N SER A 426 17.12 -27.39 -16.57
CA SER A 426 16.70 -26.89 -17.89
C SER A 426 17.88 -26.72 -18.85
N ILE A 427 18.94 -26.05 -18.38
CA ILE A 427 20.17 -25.83 -19.17
C ILE A 427 20.89 -27.14 -19.47
N PHE A 428 20.97 -28.06 -18.51
CA PHE A 428 21.63 -29.36 -18.69
C PHE A 428 20.92 -30.26 -19.70
N GLU A 429 19.60 -30.20 -19.81
CA GLU A 429 18.86 -30.94 -20.84
C GLU A 429 19.23 -30.47 -22.25
N ILE A 430 19.35 -29.16 -22.48
CA ILE A 430 19.82 -28.59 -23.75
C ILE A 430 21.25 -29.08 -24.06
N PHE A 431 22.15 -29.07 -23.07
CA PHE A 431 23.52 -29.55 -23.28
C PHE A 431 23.60 -31.06 -23.55
N ARG A 432 22.73 -31.87 -22.93
CA ARG A 432 22.66 -33.31 -23.23
C ARG A 432 22.19 -33.56 -24.65
N ASP A 433 21.16 -32.84 -25.10
CA ASP A 433 20.68 -32.95 -26.48
C ASP A 433 21.77 -32.50 -27.47
N LEU A 434 22.52 -31.43 -27.16
CA LEU A 434 23.64 -30.97 -27.98
C LEU A 434 24.79 -31.99 -28.04
N GLN A 435 25.09 -32.63 -26.91
CA GLN A 435 26.08 -33.71 -26.85
C GLN A 435 25.62 -34.91 -27.70
N SER A 436 24.36 -35.32 -27.55
CA SER A 436 23.75 -36.40 -28.31
C SER A 436 23.74 -36.11 -29.81
N LEU A 437 23.37 -34.89 -30.21
CA LEU A 437 23.46 -34.39 -31.57
C LEU A 437 24.89 -34.54 -32.12
N THR A 438 25.89 -34.03 -31.39
CA THR A 438 27.30 -34.07 -31.81
C THR A 438 27.81 -35.50 -31.98
N GLN A 439 27.45 -36.41 -31.07
CA GLN A 439 27.84 -37.82 -31.13
C GLN A 439 27.17 -38.55 -32.30
N ASN A 440 25.88 -38.30 -32.52
CA ASN A 440 25.13 -38.97 -33.58
C ASN A 440 25.52 -38.45 -34.97
N VAL A 441 25.74 -37.15 -35.15
CA VAL A 441 26.28 -36.58 -36.40
C VAL A 441 27.66 -37.18 -36.69
N SER A 442 28.56 -37.16 -35.70
CA SER A 442 29.92 -37.69 -35.87
C SER A 442 29.92 -39.20 -36.18
N GLY A 443 29.04 -39.96 -35.51
CA GLY A 443 28.85 -41.39 -35.76
C GLY A 443 28.30 -41.70 -37.15
N TYR A 444 27.33 -40.91 -37.62
CA TYR A 444 26.77 -41.04 -38.96
C TYR A 444 27.83 -40.85 -40.05
N PHE A 445 28.67 -39.82 -39.93
CA PHE A 445 29.78 -39.57 -40.86
C PHE A 445 30.88 -40.63 -40.77
N ALA A 446 31.30 -41.00 -39.56
CA ALA A 446 32.33 -42.03 -39.36
C ALA A 446 31.87 -43.41 -39.86
N GLY A 447 30.58 -43.70 -39.80
CA GLY A 447 29.95 -44.91 -40.35
C GLY A 447 29.73 -44.88 -41.87
N GLY A 448 30.27 -43.89 -42.59
CA GLY A 448 30.15 -43.80 -44.04
C GLY A 448 28.73 -43.50 -44.53
N LEU A 449 27.94 -42.78 -43.73
CA LEU A 449 26.55 -42.41 -44.03
C LEU A 449 25.59 -43.61 -44.14
N ALA A 450 25.95 -44.76 -43.59
CA ALA A 450 25.17 -46.00 -43.72
C ALA A 450 24.13 -46.19 -42.60
N ASP A 451 24.33 -45.58 -41.42
CA ASP A 451 23.47 -45.77 -40.26
C ASP A 451 22.45 -44.64 -40.11
N ASN A 452 21.32 -44.77 -40.81
CA ASN A 452 20.25 -43.76 -40.80
C ASN A 452 19.67 -43.50 -39.40
N SER A 453 19.78 -44.43 -38.46
CA SER A 453 19.28 -44.22 -37.08
C SER A 453 20.02 -43.07 -36.38
N LYS A 454 21.32 -42.89 -36.70
CA LYS A 454 22.13 -41.78 -36.20
C LYS A 454 21.73 -40.44 -36.81
N ALA A 455 21.34 -40.44 -38.09
CA ALA A 455 20.83 -39.23 -38.75
C ALA A 455 19.45 -38.84 -38.18
N GLU A 456 18.53 -39.79 -37.99
CA GLU A 456 17.21 -39.56 -37.41
C GLU A 456 17.32 -39.02 -35.97
N THR A 457 18.11 -39.68 -35.12
CA THR A 457 18.33 -39.22 -33.74
C THR A 457 18.99 -37.83 -33.70
N ALA A 458 19.88 -37.51 -34.64
CA ALA A 458 20.46 -36.17 -34.74
C ALA A 458 19.42 -35.10 -35.12
N ILE A 459 18.49 -35.41 -36.03
CA ILE A 459 17.38 -34.51 -36.39
C ILE A 459 16.49 -34.27 -35.17
N GLU A 460 16.09 -35.34 -34.47
CA GLU A 460 15.26 -35.23 -33.25
C GLU A 460 15.94 -34.39 -32.16
N ASN A 461 17.24 -34.57 -31.92
CA ASN A 461 17.98 -33.75 -30.98
C ASN A 461 18.07 -32.28 -31.43
N ALA A 462 18.24 -32.02 -32.73
CA ALA A 462 18.31 -30.66 -33.25
C ALA A 462 16.96 -29.93 -33.14
N GLU A 463 15.85 -30.62 -33.41
CA GLU A 463 14.49 -30.13 -33.19
C GLU A 463 14.24 -29.88 -31.71
N SER A 464 14.57 -30.84 -30.83
CA SER A 464 14.48 -30.69 -29.37
C SER A 464 15.30 -29.50 -28.84
N ILE A 465 16.53 -29.29 -29.33
CA ILE A 465 17.34 -28.11 -28.96
C ILE A 465 16.67 -26.83 -29.42
N GLY A 466 16.15 -26.80 -30.66
CA GLY A 466 15.46 -25.63 -31.20
C GLY A 466 14.23 -25.27 -30.38
N GLU A 467 13.41 -26.27 -30.05
CA GLU A 467 12.22 -26.13 -29.21
C GLU A 467 12.58 -25.65 -27.80
N LYS A 468 13.46 -26.37 -27.09
CA LYS A 468 13.87 -26.01 -25.71
C LYS A 468 14.59 -24.66 -25.64
N THR A 469 15.38 -24.30 -26.65
CA THR A 469 16.06 -23.00 -26.69
C THR A 469 15.07 -21.87 -26.94
N ALA A 470 14.12 -22.05 -27.86
CA ALA A 470 13.04 -21.08 -28.07
C ALA A 470 12.16 -20.95 -26.82
N GLU A 471 11.90 -22.07 -26.15
CA GLU A 471 11.16 -22.15 -24.90
C GLU A 471 11.88 -21.38 -23.80
N VAL A 472 13.18 -21.54 -23.59
CA VAL A 472 13.95 -20.76 -22.60
C VAL A 472 14.06 -19.27 -22.99
N ALA A 473 14.15 -18.96 -24.29
CA ALA A 473 14.26 -17.59 -24.78
C ALA A 473 12.93 -16.80 -24.74
N GLY A 474 11.79 -17.46 -24.45
CA GLY A 474 10.47 -16.82 -24.44
C GLY A 474 9.97 -16.40 -25.82
N ALA A 475 10.48 -17.03 -26.88
CA ALA A 475 10.04 -16.77 -28.25
C ALA A 475 8.84 -17.67 -28.59
N ALA A 476 7.71 -17.07 -28.98
CA ALA A 476 6.57 -17.81 -29.49
C ALA A 476 6.94 -18.54 -30.79
N GLU A 477 6.83 -19.87 -30.76
CA GLU A 477 7.09 -20.85 -31.83
C GLU A 477 8.39 -20.65 -32.63
N ALA A 478 9.34 -21.58 -32.47
CA ALA A 478 10.45 -21.73 -33.40
C ALA A 478 9.90 -21.90 -34.83
N PRO A 479 10.50 -21.25 -35.85
CA PRO A 479 10.06 -21.43 -37.22
C PRO A 479 10.14 -22.91 -37.56
N SER A 480 8.98 -23.51 -37.89
CA SER A 480 8.89 -24.91 -38.28
C SER A 480 9.93 -25.17 -39.37
N SER A 481 10.92 -26.02 -39.07
CA SER A 481 11.91 -26.44 -40.04
C SER A 481 11.19 -26.92 -41.31
N PRO A 482 11.64 -26.54 -42.51
CA PRO A 482 11.01 -27.00 -43.74
C PRO A 482 11.04 -28.53 -43.74
N LYS A 483 9.86 -29.15 -43.73
CA LYS A 483 9.71 -30.61 -43.87
C LYS A 483 10.56 -31.04 -45.07
N ILE A 484 11.72 -31.65 -44.81
CA ILE A 484 12.52 -32.27 -45.86
C ILE A 484 11.67 -33.45 -46.32
N GLY A 485 10.96 -33.23 -47.43
CA GLY A 485 10.04 -34.18 -48.00
C GLY A 485 10.73 -35.53 -48.16
N GLY A 486 10.11 -36.57 -47.61
CA GLY A 486 10.57 -37.94 -47.69
C GLY A 486 10.85 -38.32 -49.13
N ARG A 487 12.14 -38.30 -49.51
CA ARG A 487 12.63 -39.06 -50.66
C ARG A 487 13.11 -40.39 -50.11
N THR A 488 12.20 -41.37 -50.19
CA THR A 488 12.51 -42.79 -50.18
C THR A 488 13.80 -43.05 -50.96
N ALA A 489 14.78 -43.65 -50.29
CA ALA A 489 16.02 -44.13 -50.91
C ALA A 489 15.68 -45.10 -52.05
N GLN A 490 15.80 -44.61 -53.28
CA GLN A 490 15.68 -45.44 -54.47
C GLN A 490 16.96 -46.26 -54.59
N LYS A 491 16.84 -47.57 -54.36
CA LYS A 491 17.91 -48.57 -54.53
C LYS A 491 18.58 -48.40 -55.89
N TYR A 492 19.84 -47.97 -55.91
CA TYR A 492 20.72 -48.20 -57.05
C TYR A 492 21.28 -49.61 -56.96
N SER A 493 20.58 -50.56 -57.61
CA SER A 493 21.14 -51.86 -57.96
C SER A 493 21.33 -51.97 -59.47
N GLY A 494 22.58 -52.17 -59.88
CA GLY A 494 22.91 -52.86 -61.13
C GLY A 494 23.01 -52.01 -62.39
N MET A 495 24.24 -51.82 -62.87
CA MET A 495 24.62 -52.26 -64.22
C MET A 495 26.14 -52.34 -64.30
N GLY A 496 26.64 -53.57 -64.21
CA GLY A 496 27.97 -53.91 -64.72
C GLY A 496 27.88 -54.17 -66.22
N GLY A 497 28.77 -53.53 -66.97
CA GLY A 497 29.48 -54.05 -68.14
C GLY A 497 28.70 -54.42 -69.40
N GLN A 498 29.04 -53.77 -70.50
CA GLN A 498 29.42 -54.47 -71.74
C GLN A 498 30.32 -53.60 -72.63
N ARG A 499 31.13 -54.31 -73.43
CA ARG A 499 32.28 -53.94 -74.26
C ARG A 499 31.91 -53.07 -75.46
N GLU A 500 32.79 -52.15 -75.85
CA GLU A 500 33.72 -52.24 -77.01
C GLU A 500 34.83 -51.20 -76.87
#